data_AF-A0AAE9E179-F1
#
_entry.id   AF-A0AAE9E179-F1
#
_cell.length_a   1.000
_cell.length_b   1.000
_cell.length_c   1.000
_cell.angle_alpha   90.00
_cell.angle_beta   90.00
_cell.angle_gamma   90.00
#
_symmetry.space_group_name_H-M   'P 1'
#
loop_
_entity.id
_entity.type
_entity.pdbx_description
1 polymer ?
#
loop_
_entity_poly.entity_id
_entity_poly.type
_entity_poly.pdbx_seq_one_letter_code
_entity_poly.pdbx_strand_id
1 'polypeptide(L)'
;MKLISATFLFLFFCIFLTTTSQNTYCIICSEYFNFPETWGGASQLLKVGCSRLKFAEEACNGIVDNAILTDSYPNMYPHIINLKNLVCKKYCPKDTVTP
;
A
#
# COMPACT_ATOMS: atom_id res chain seq x y z
N MET A 1 -5.89 -20.27 32.50
CA MET A 1 -6.35 -19.73 31.19
C MET A 1 -6.42 -18.20 31.10
N LYS A 2 -5.80 -17.42 32.01
CA LYS A 2 -5.76 -15.93 31.89
C LYS A 2 -4.39 -15.36 31.51
N LEU A 3 -3.30 -16.12 31.71
CA LEU A 3 -1.95 -15.68 31.39
C LEU A 3 -1.63 -15.71 29.89
N ILE A 4 -2.19 -16.68 29.14
CA ILE A 4 -1.87 -16.89 27.71
C ILE A 4 -2.44 -15.76 26.83
N SER A 5 -3.58 -15.18 27.23
CA SER A 5 -4.24 -14.10 26.49
C SER A 5 -3.44 -12.79 26.50
N ALA A 6 -2.82 -12.46 27.64
CA ALA A 6 -2.00 -11.27 27.77
C ALA A 6 -0.71 -11.37 26.93
N THR A 7 -0.11 -12.56 26.83
CA THR A 7 1.11 -12.79 26.05
C THR A 7 0.87 -12.65 24.55
N PHE A 8 -0.28 -13.11 24.04
CA PHE A 8 -0.67 -12.93 22.63
C PHE A 8 -0.93 -11.46 22.27
N LEU A 9 -1.58 -10.70 23.15
CA LEU A 9 -1.81 -9.26 22.97
C LEU A 9 -0.50 -8.46 22.98
N PHE A 10 0.44 -8.84 23.85
CA PHE A 10 1.75 -8.20 23.92
C PHE A 10 2.60 -8.48 22.67
N LEU A 11 2.56 -9.71 22.16
CA LEU A 11 3.19 -10.07 20.88
C LEU A 11 2.62 -9.28 19.70
N PHE A 12 1.29 -9.08 19.64
CA PHE A 12 0.67 -8.23 18.62
C PHE A 12 1.13 -6.77 18.70
N PHE A 13 1.30 -6.23 19.91
CA PHE A 13 1.75 -4.84 20.11
C PHE A 13 3.24 -4.65 19.72
N CYS A 14 4.08 -5.67 19.94
CA CYS A 14 5.48 -5.64 19.54
C CYS A 14 5.70 -5.68 18.02
N ILE A 15 4.79 -6.28 17.24
CA ILE A 15 4.88 -6.30 15.77
C ILE A 15 4.71 -4.89 15.17
N PHE A 16 3.95 -4.01 15.83
CA PHE A 16 3.78 -2.61 15.37
C PHE A 16 4.95 -1.69 15.71
N LEU A 17 5.91 -2.14 16.54
CA LEU A 17 7.02 -1.31 17.03
C LEU A 17 8.29 -1.40 16.17
N THR A 18 8.31 -2.22 15.11
CA THR A 18 9.50 -2.37 14.27
C THR A 18 9.29 -1.74 12.90
N THR A 19 9.81 -0.52 12.72
CA THR A 19 10.92 -0.16 11.81
C THR A 19 10.73 1.24 11.23
N THR A 20 11.50 2.20 11.74
CA THR A 20 11.88 3.42 11.02
C THR A 20 12.91 3.03 9.97
N SER A 21 12.50 2.33 8.92
CA SER A 21 13.23 2.29 7.65
C SER A 21 12.51 3.25 6.71
N GLN A 22 13.23 4.05 5.92
CA GLN A 22 12.68 4.96 4.89
C GLN A 22 11.25 4.56 4.48
N ASN A 23 10.27 5.38 4.88
CA ASN A 23 8.85 5.02 4.78
C ASN A 23 8.60 4.37 3.43
N THR A 24 8.30 3.07 3.39
CA THR A 24 8.01 2.34 2.13
C THR A 24 6.90 3.03 1.33
N TYR A 25 6.06 3.79 2.03
CA TYR A 25 5.05 4.71 1.51
C TYR A 25 5.60 5.86 0.64
N CYS A 26 6.89 6.21 0.72
CA CYS A 26 7.46 7.30 -0.07
C CYS A 26 7.74 6.92 -1.51
N ILE A 27 7.75 5.63 -1.86
CA ILE A 27 7.86 5.19 -3.26
C ILE A 27 6.74 5.80 -4.10
N ILE A 28 5.51 5.87 -3.57
CA ILE A 28 4.38 6.46 -4.30
C ILE A 28 4.47 7.99 -4.44
N CYS A 29 5.40 8.62 -3.71
CA CYS A 29 5.65 10.06 -3.72
C CYS A 29 6.71 10.48 -4.72
N SER A 30 7.41 9.53 -5.35
CA SER A 30 8.35 9.81 -6.43
C SER A 30 7.65 10.48 -7.60
N GLU A 31 8.33 11.43 -8.24
CA GLU A 31 7.87 12.06 -9.50
C GLU A 31 7.77 11.03 -10.64
N TYR A 32 8.51 9.93 -10.53
CA TYR A 32 8.49 8.82 -11.48
C TYR A 32 7.34 7.84 -11.24
N PHE A 33 6.60 7.98 -10.12
CA PHE A 33 5.48 7.11 -9.79
C PHE A 33 4.14 7.83 -10.02
N ASN A 34 3.41 7.38 -11.04
CA ASN A 34 2.07 7.86 -11.34
C ASN A 34 1.05 6.74 -11.16
N PHE A 35 -0.05 7.05 -10.47
CA PHE A 35 -1.18 6.15 -10.42
C PHE A 35 -1.85 6.15 -11.80
N PRO A 36 -2.15 4.98 -12.37
CA PRO A 36 -2.85 4.90 -13.65
C PRO A 36 -4.25 5.51 -13.54
N GLU A 37 -4.69 6.21 -14.58
CA GLU A 37 -6.03 6.85 -14.61
C GLU A 37 -7.17 5.86 -14.86
N THR A 38 -6.84 4.64 -15.26
CA THR A 38 -7.81 3.59 -15.56
C THR A 38 -7.62 2.38 -14.65
N TRP A 39 -8.72 1.65 -14.40
CA TRP A 39 -8.66 0.38 -13.69
C TRP A 39 -7.74 -0.63 -14.39
N GLY A 40 -7.71 -0.65 -15.73
CA GLY A 40 -6.82 -1.51 -16.50
C GLY A 40 -5.34 -1.29 -16.15
N GLY A 41 -4.88 -0.04 -16.09
CA GLY A 41 -3.53 0.25 -15.63
C GLY A 41 -3.34 -0.02 -14.13
N ALA A 42 -4.31 0.36 -13.30
CA ALA A 42 -4.22 0.21 -11.85
C ALA A 42 -4.14 -1.25 -11.40
N SER A 43 -4.93 -2.13 -12.04
CA SER A 43 -4.89 -3.57 -11.80
C SER A 43 -3.55 -4.18 -12.18
N GLN A 44 -2.93 -3.76 -13.29
CA GLN A 44 -1.57 -4.19 -13.65
C GLN A 44 -0.55 -3.76 -12.59
N LEU A 45 -0.63 -2.51 -12.13
CA LEU A 45 0.24 -2.00 -11.07
C LEU A 45 0.06 -2.78 -9.75
N LEU A 46 -1.18 -3.10 -9.38
CA LEU A 46 -1.49 -3.91 -8.20
C LEU A 46 -0.91 -5.33 -8.32
N LYS A 47 -0.97 -5.94 -9.51
CA LYS A 47 -0.35 -7.26 -9.77
C LYS A 47 1.18 -7.23 -9.63
N VAL A 48 1.84 -6.15 -10.02
CA VAL A 48 3.28 -5.96 -9.72
C VAL A 48 3.52 -5.90 -8.21
N GLY A 49 2.60 -5.30 -7.45
CA GLY A 49 2.60 -5.37 -5.99
C GLY A 49 2.40 -6.80 -5.47
N CYS A 50 1.44 -7.54 -6.02
CA CYS A 50 1.14 -8.93 -5.64
C CYS A 50 2.34 -9.86 -5.82
N SER A 51 3.11 -9.73 -6.90
CA SER A 51 4.29 -10.58 -7.14
C SER A 51 5.39 -10.42 -6.08
N ARG A 52 5.44 -9.27 -5.40
CA ARG A 52 6.37 -9.04 -4.30
C ARG A 52 5.99 -9.79 -3.02
N LEU A 53 4.73 -10.25 -2.90
CA LEU A 53 4.24 -10.99 -1.73
C LEU A 53 4.65 -12.46 -1.73
N LYS A 54 5.23 -12.98 -2.82
CA LYS A 54 5.70 -14.37 -2.96
C LYS A 54 4.63 -15.39 -2.53
N PHE A 55 4.65 -15.84 -1.28
CA PHE A 55 3.73 -16.86 -0.76
C PHE A 55 2.23 -16.48 -0.85
N ALA A 56 1.91 -15.18 -0.93
CA ALA A 56 0.53 -14.68 -1.05
C ALA A 56 0.20 -14.11 -2.44
N GLU A 57 1.09 -14.28 -3.42
CA GLU A 57 0.91 -13.73 -4.78
C GLU A 57 -0.40 -14.20 -5.42
N GLU A 58 -0.68 -15.50 -5.41
CA GLU A 58 -1.86 -16.08 -6.04
C GLU A 58 -3.16 -15.54 -5.44
N ALA A 59 -3.26 -15.51 -4.11
CA ALA A 59 -4.41 -14.95 -3.41
C ALA A 59 -4.60 -13.45 -3.72
N CYS A 60 -3.51 -12.69 -3.77
CA CYS A 60 -3.54 -11.27 -4.13
C CYS A 60 -4.01 -11.05 -5.57
N ASN A 61 -3.47 -11.81 -6.54
CA ASN A 61 -3.88 -11.76 -7.93
C ASN A 61 -5.35 -12.12 -8.10
N GLY A 62 -5.83 -13.16 -7.40
CA GLY A 62 -7.25 -13.54 -7.39
C GLY A 62 -8.18 -12.40 -6.96
N ILE A 63 -7.79 -11.57 -5.98
CA ILE A 63 -8.56 -10.39 -5.58
C ILE A 63 -8.58 -9.35 -6.71
N VAL A 64 -7.41 -9.06 -7.31
CA VAL A 64 -7.30 -8.04 -8.37
C VAL A 64 -8.04 -8.47 -9.63
N ASP A 65 -7.96 -9.74 -10.02
CA ASP A 65 -8.59 -10.28 -11.23
C ASP A 65 -10.13 -10.30 -11.15
N ASN A 66 -10.67 -10.40 -9.93
CA ASN A 66 -12.12 -10.43 -9.72
C ASN A 66 -12.71 -9.06 -9.34
N ALA A 67 -11.87 -8.03 -9.20
CA ALA A 67 -12.36 -6.68 -8.95
C ALA A 67 -12.81 -6.01 -10.26
N ILE A 68 -14.11 -5.75 -10.38
CA ILE A 68 -14.71 -5.05 -11.52
C ILE A 68 -14.88 -3.58 -11.14
N LEU A 69 -13.84 -2.78 -11.41
CA LEU A 69 -13.83 -1.36 -11.05
C LEU A 69 -13.78 -0.43 -12.25
N THR A 70 -13.86 -0.90 -13.50
CA THR A 70 -13.76 -0.05 -14.70
C THR A 70 -14.67 1.18 -14.64
N ASP A 71 -15.92 1.00 -14.21
CA ASP A 71 -16.91 2.10 -14.15
C ASP A 71 -16.75 2.97 -12.89
N SER A 72 -16.27 2.38 -11.79
CA SER A 72 -16.12 3.06 -10.50
C SER A 72 -14.78 3.77 -10.34
N TYR A 73 -13.74 3.31 -11.04
CA TYR A 73 -12.37 3.78 -10.89
C TYR A 73 -12.20 5.27 -11.23
N PRO A 74 -12.85 5.82 -12.28
CA PRO A 74 -12.78 7.26 -12.54
C PRO A 74 -13.27 8.10 -11.35
N ASN A 75 -14.27 7.62 -10.60
CA ASN A 75 -14.76 8.28 -9.39
C ASN A 75 -13.80 8.10 -8.21
N MET A 76 -13.06 6.98 -8.15
CA MET A 76 -12.05 6.72 -7.11
C MET A 76 -10.76 7.50 -7.32
N TYR A 77 -10.35 7.70 -8.58
CA TYR A 77 -9.08 8.30 -8.96
C TYR A 77 -8.78 9.64 -8.25
N PRO A 78 -9.68 10.65 -8.21
CA PRO A 78 -9.40 11.90 -7.49
C PRO A 78 -9.14 11.68 -5.99
N HIS A 79 -9.80 10.71 -5.37
CA HIS A 79 -9.57 10.36 -3.97
C HIS A 79 -8.24 9.65 -3.76
N ILE A 80 -7.82 8.78 -4.69
CA ILE A 80 -6.50 8.13 -4.69
C ILE A 80 -5.40 9.19 -4.77
N ILE A 81 -5.52 10.15 -5.68
CA ILE A 81 -4.54 11.23 -5.84
C ILE A 81 -4.49 12.12 -4.61
N ASN A 82 -5.65 12.47 -4.04
CA ASN A 82 -5.68 13.25 -2.80
C ASN A 82 -5.03 12.49 -1.63
N LEU A 83 -5.29 11.19 -1.51
CA LEU A 83 -4.65 10.34 -0.50
C LEU A 83 -3.13 10.31 -0.68
N LYS A 84 -2.62 10.12 -1.91
CA LYS A 84 -1.18 10.21 -2.23
C LYS A 84 -0.63 11.54 -1.71
N ASN A 85 -1.23 12.67 -2.08
CA ASN A 85 -0.74 13.99 -1.69
C ASN A 85 -0.67 14.17 -0.18
N LEU A 86 -1.69 13.71 0.56
CA LEU A 86 -1.72 13.78 2.02
C LEU A 86 -0.66 12.88 2.67
N VAL A 87 -0.50 11.64 2.18
CA VAL A 87 0.51 10.70 2.67
C VAL A 87 1.92 11.27 2.43
N CYS A 88 2.19 11.75 1.21
CA CYS A 88 3.49 12.31 0.86
C CYS A 88 3.83 13.54 1.70
N LYS A 89 2.87 14.45 1.88
CA LYS A 89 3.05 15.63 2.73
C LYS A 89 3.37 15.27 4.18
N LYS A 90 2.73 14.23 4.72
CA LYS A 90 2.85 13.88 6.14
C LYS A 90 4.05 12.98 6.46
N TYR A 91 4.35 12.03 5.59
CA TYR A 91 5.29 10.94 5.88
C TYR A 91 6.58 10.99 5.04
N CYS A 92 6.63 11.83 4.01
CA CYS A 92 7.75 11.94 3.06
C CYS A 92 8.19 13.39 2.82
N PRO A 93 8.56 14.14 3.87
CA PRO A 93 9.09 15.50 3.70
C PRO A 93 10.37 15.47 2.84
N LYS A 94 10.55 16.52 2.04
CA LYS A 94 11.52 16.64 0.92
C LYS A 94 12.98 16.31 1.27
N ASP A 95 13.34 16.27 2.54
CA ASP A 95 14.70 16.02 3.02
C ASP A 95 15.07 14.52 3.09
N THR A 96 14.15 13.62 2.74
CA THR A 96 14.32 12.16 2.88
C THR A 96 14.42 11.39 1.55
N VAL A 97 14.30 12.08 0.41
CA VAL A 97 14.46 11.48 -0.92
C VAL A 97 15.84 11.86 -1.44
N THR A 98 16.85 11.08 -1.08
CA THR A 98 18.17 11.14 -1.74
C THR A 98 18.05 10.46 -3.11
N PRO A 99 18.71 10.98 -4.17
CA PRO A 99 18.69 10.40 -5.51
C PRO A 99 19.16 8.94 -5.56
#